data_AF-A0A3A5UJH6-F1
#
_entry.id   AF-A0A3A5UJH6-F1
#
_cell.length_a   1.000
_cell.length_b   1.000
_cell.length_c   1.000
_cell.angle_alpha   90.00
_cell.angle_beta   90.00
_cell.angle_gamma   90.00
#
_symmetry.space_group_name_H-M   'P 1'
#
loop_
_entity.id
_entity.type
_entity.pdbx_description
1 polymer ?
#
loop_
_entity_poly.entity_id
_entity_poly.type
_entity_poly.pdbx_seq_one_letter_code
_entity_poly.pdbx_strand_id
1 'polypeptide(L)'
;MTVPTTIPATERDLFVENDTHGFEAKDAHVQPTMHKVLVDGWPANAGVGSFGNYSTRLVIQFDSPHPVLGLELSTKYFMFDDTRPGHLTWGHDGASLSIQKIID
;
A
#
# COMPACT_ATOMS: atom_id res chain seq x y z
N MET A 1 -2.40 24.37 8.62
CA MET A 1 -2.31 23.05 7.97
C MET A 1 -3.41 22.20 8.59
N THR A 2 -4.37 21.76 7.79
CA THR A 2 -5.43 20.84 8.24
C THR A 2 -4.83 19.45 8.36
N VAL A 3 -5.06 18.79 9.50
CA VAL A 3 -4.71 17.38 9.66
C VAL A 3 -5.70 16.58 8.81
N PRO A 4 -5.25 15.72 7.88
CA PRO A 4 -6.16 14.92 7.08
C PRO A 4 -6.96 13.97 7.98
N THR A 5 -8.23 13.75 7.65
CA THR A 5 -9.02 12.72 8.32
C THR A 5 -8.54 11.36 7.84
N THR A 6 -8.40 10.39 8.74
CA THR A 6 -7.89 9.06 8.40
C THR A 6 -8.67 7.95 9.09
N ILE A 7 -8.62 6.76 8.50
CA ILE A 7 -9.05 5.50 9.12
C ILE A 7 -7.91 4.47 9.08
N PRO A 8 -7.82 3.56 10.05
CA PRO A 8 -6.87 2.45 9.97
C PRO A 8 -7.17 1.60 8.74
N ALA A 9 -6.18 1.38 7.88
CA ALA A 9 -6.41 0.65 6.64
C ALA A 9 -6.41 -0.86 6.86
N THR A 10 -7.29 -1.56 6.14
CA THR A 10 -7.25 -3.02 5.93
C THR A 10 -6.71 -3.34 4.53
N GLU A 11 -6.41 -4.62 4.28
CA GLU A 11 -6.06 -5.09 2.93
C GLU A 11 -7.13 -4.70 1.90
N ARG A 12 -8.40 -4.85 2.27
CA ARG A 12 -9.54 -4.53 1.41
C ARG A 12 -9.64 -3.04 1.12
N ASP A 13 -9.35 -2.18 2.09
CA ASP A 13 -9.39 -0.73 1.90
C ASP A 13 -8.34 -0.23 0.91
N LEU A 14 -7.26 -1.00 0.72
CA LEU A 14 -6.14 -0.67 -0.16
C LEU A 14 -6.15 -1.45 -1.47
N PHE A 15 -7.15 -2.30 -1.71
CA PHE A 15 -7.24 -3.02 -2.98
C PHE A 15 -7.34 -2.05 -4.16
N VAL A 16 -6.55 -2.29 -5.21
CA VAL A 16 -6.52 -1.42 -6.40
C VAL A 16 -7.42 -2.03 -7.48
N GLU A 17 -8.58 -1.41 -7.71
CA GLU A 17 -9.61 -1.97 -8.60
C GLU A 17 -9.23 -1.98 -10.08
N ASN A 18 -8.45 -0.99 -10.53
CA ASN A 18 -7.98 -0.87 -11.91
C ASN A 18 -6.58 -1.46 -12.11
N ASP A 19 -6.19 -2.40 -11.25
CA ASP A 19 -4.95 -3.13 -11.40
C ASP A 19 -5.04 -4.18 -12.53
N THR A 20 -3.89 -4.57 -13.07
CA THR A 20 -3.78 -5.63 -14.10
C THR A 20 -2.90 -6.77 -13.60
N HIS A 21 -3.36 -8.00 -13.78
CA HIS A 21 -2.55 -9.19 -13.53
C HIS A 21 -1.63 -9.49 -14.72
N GLY A 22 -0.47 -10.10 -14.48
CA GLY A 22 0.53 -10.42 -15.51
C GLY A 22 0.09 -11.42 -16.60
N PHE A 23 -1.11 -12.01 -16.48
CA PHE A 23 -1.71 -12.86 -17.51
C PHE A 23 -2.68 -12.11 -18.41
N GLU A 24 -3.05 -10.89 -18.04
CA GLU A 24 -3.96 -10.05 -18.79
C GLU A 24 -3.19 -9.28 -19.87
N ALA A 25 -3.87 -8.98 -20.98
CA ALA A 25 -3.30 -8.12 -21.99
C ALA A 25 -3.03 -6.75 -21.36
N LYS A 26 -1.78 -6.29 -21.41
CA LYS A 26 -1.40 -4.98 -20.88
C LYS A 26 -1.98 -3.90 -21.79
N ASP A 27 -3.12 -3.35 -21.43
CA ASP A 27 -3.52 -2.05 -21.94
C ASP A 27 -2.56 -1.01 -21.37
N ALA A 28 -1.59 -0.59 -22.18
CA ALA A 28 -0.47 0.29 -21.80
C ALA A 28 -0.89 1.67 -21.28
N HIS A 29 -2.19 1.94 -21.14
CA HIS A 29 -2.75 3.26 -20.87
C HIS A 29 -3.48 3.38 -19.52
N VAL A 30 -3.65 2.29 -18.76
CA VAL A 30 -4.32 2.35 -17.45
C VAL A 30 -3.28 2.16 -16.34
N GLN A 31 -2.94 3.25 -15.65
CA GLN A 31 -2.08 3.20 -14.47
C GLN A 31 -2.92 2.83 -13.23
N PRO A 32 -2.46 1.89 -12.39
CA PRO A 32 -3.14 1.54 -11.15
C PRO A 32 -3.34 2.77 -10.25
N THR A 33 -4.55 2.99 -9.77
CA THR A 33 -4.89 4.13 -8.91
C THR A 33 -4.78 3.72 -7.45
N MET A 34 -3.67 4.09 -6.83
CA MET A 34 -3.40 3.81 -5.42
C MET A 34 -4.13 4.79 -4.48
N HIS A 35 -4.26 4.38 -3.22
CA HIS A 35 -4.92 5.14 -2.18
C HIS A 35 -3.93 6.02 -1.43
N LYS A 36 -4.32 7.26 -1.13
CA LYS A 36 -3.52 8.15 -0.28
C LYS A 36 -3.51 7.62 1.16
N VAL A 37 -2.33 7.55 1.75
CA VAL A 37 -2.13 7.00 3.09
C VAL A 37 -1.10 7.79 3.89
N LEU A 38 -1.10 7.58 5.21
CA LEU A 38 0.02 7.85 6.09
C LEU A 38 0.61 6.53 6.58
N VAL A 39 1.90 6.33 6.36
CA VAL A 39 2.65 5.14 6.81
C VAL A 39 3.59 5.57 7.94
N ASP A 40 3.30 5.14 9.16
CA ASP A 40 3.98 5.63 10.38
C ASP A 40 4.02 7.17 10.45
N GLY A 41 2.97 7.82 9.93
CA GLY A 41 2.85 9.27 9.82
C GLY A 41 3.48 9.90 8.56
N TRP A 42 4.15 9.12 7.71
CA TRP A 42 4.77 9.59 6.47
C TRP A 42 3.77 9.55 5.29
N PRO A 43 3.61 10.64 4.53
CA PRO A 43 2.76 10.67 3.35
C PRO A 43 3.22 9.70 2.25
N ALA A 44 2.28 8.91 1.75
CA ALA A 44 2.51 7.95 0.68
C ALA A 44 1.22 7.65 -0.09
N ASN A 45 1.37 6.92 -1.19
CA ASN A 45 0.29 6.19 -1.86
C ASN A 45 0.52 4.70 -1.68
N ALA A 46 -0.52 3.95 -1.35
CA ALA A 46 -0.44 2.51 -1.16
C ALA A 46 -1.54 1.77 -1.90
N GLY A 47 -1.23 0.54 -2.30
CA GLY A 47 -2.20 -0.34 -2.94
C GLY A 47 -1.85 -1.82 -2.77
N VAL A 48 -2.89 -2.64 -2.78
CA VAL A 48 -2.81 -4.10 -2.81
C VAL A 48 -3.29 -4.58 -4.16
N GLY A 49 -2.43 -5.33 -4.85
CA GLY A 49 -2.68 -5.81 -6.22
C GLY A 49 -1.48 -6.55 -6.78
N SER A 50 -1.59 -6.99 -8.03
CA SER A 50 -0.53 -7.59 -8.82
C SER A 50 0.40 -6.56 -9.48
N PHE A 51 -0.07 -5.36 -9.79
CA PHE A 51 0.72 -4.28 -10.43
C PHE A 51 1.43 -4.76 -11.69
N GLY A 52 0.72 -5.47 -12.56
CA GLY A 52 1.25 -6.08 -13.79
C GLY A 52 2.15 -7.30 -13.59
N ASN A 53 2.31 -7.78 -12.34
CA ASN A 53 3.05 -9.00 -12.00
C ASN A 53 2.11 -10.21 -11.85
N TYR A 54 2.65 -11.36 -11.42
CA TYR A 54 1.92 -12.62 -11.31
C TYR A 54 1.44 -12.95 -9.89
N SER A 55 1.58 -12.03 -8.94
CA SER A 55 1.22 -12.30 -7.54
C SER A 55 0.78 -11.02 -6.86
N THR A 56 -0.21 -11.14 -5.97
CA THR A 56 -0.63 -10.06 -5.09
C THR A 56 0.54 -9.56 -4.24
N ARG A 57 0.62 -8.24 -4.12
CA ARG A 57 1.65 -7.48 -3.42
C ARG A 57 1.03 -6.28 -2.74
N LEU A 58 1.66 -5.87 -1.65
CA LEU A 58 1.54 -4.54 -1.10
C LEU A 58 2.59 -3.67 -1.79
N VAL A 59 2.17 -2.57 -2.38
CA VAL A 59 3.03 -1.50 -2.90
C VAL A 59 2.76 -0.23 -2.10
N ILE A 60 3.83 0.43 -1.66
CA ILE A 60 3.81 1.72 -0.98
C ILE A 60 4.82 2.62 -1.69
N GLN A 61 4.38 3.77 -2.19
CA GLN A 61 5.21 4.79 -2.82
C GLN A 61 5.16 6.07 -1.99
N PHE A 62 6.30 6.48 -1.45
CA PHE A 62 6.39 7.65 -0.59
C PHE A 62 6.60 8.93 -1.41
N ASP A 63 5.97 10.03 -0.98
CA ASP A 63 6.12 11.34 -1.63
C ASP A 63 7.56 11.89 -1.51
N SER A 64 8.28 11.46 -0.46
CA SER A 64 9.70 11.74 -0.22
C SER A 64 10.37 10.50 0.39
N PRO A 65 11.69 10.31 0.25
CA PRO A 65 12.34 9.09 0.73
C PRO A 65 12.10 8.85 2.22
N HIS A 66 11.48 7.71 2.56
CA HIS A 66 11.36 7.23 3.93
C HIS A 66 12.75 6.84 4.46
N PRO A 67 13.12 7.19 5.70
CA PRO A 67 14.46 6.96 6.25
C PRO A 67 14.90 5.49 6.25
N VAL A 68 13.94 4.55 6.26
CA VAL A 68 14.21 3.11 6.27
C VAL A 68 13.83 2.43 4.95
N LEU A 69 12.76 2.88 4.31
CA LEU A 69 12.13 2.17 3.17
C LEU A 69 12.49 2.81 1.82
N GLY A 70 13.18 3.94 1.81
CA GLY A 70 13.45 4.69 0.59
C GLY A 70 12.16 5.24 -0.04
N LEU A 71 12.10 5.26 -1.36
CA LEU A 71 10.94 5.79 -2.09
C LEU A 71 9.82 4.77 -2.28
N GLU A 72 10.13 3.47 -2.22
CA GLU A 72 9.16 2.43 -2.53
C GLU A 72 9.40 1.15 -1.70
N LEU A 73 8.31 0.60 -1.16
CA LEU A 73 8.23 -0.78 -0.68
C LEU A 73 7.30 -1.56 -1.61
N SER A 74 7.77 -2.68 -2.16
CA SER A 74 6.96 -3.63 -2.92
C SER A 74 7.24 -5.05 -2.43
N THR A 75 6.25 -5.69 -1.80
CA THR A 75 6.41 -7.02 -1.22
C THR A 75 5.18 -7.90 -1.39
N LYS A 76 5.39 -9.20 -1.63
CA LYS A 76 4.34 -10.23 -1.58
C LYS A 76 4.15 -10.85 -0.19
N TYR A 77 5.05 -10.53 0.73
CA TYR A 77 5.01 -11.02 2.10
C TYR A 77 4.55 -9.86 2.97
N PHE A 78 3.24 -9.78 3.17
CA PHE A 78 2.59 -8.82 4.04
C PHE A 78 1.38 -9.49 4.70
N MET A 79 1.00 -9.00 5.87
CA MET A 79 -0.19 -9.47 6.58
C MET A 79 -0.74 -8.33 7.44
N PHE A 80 -2.00 -7.96 7.24
CA PHE A 80 -2.71 -7.04 8.12
C PHE A 80 -3.10 -7.75 9.42
N ASP A 81 -3.01 -7.05 10.54
CA ASP A 81 -3.37 -7.58 11.85
C ASP A 81 -4.85 -7.36 12.14
N ASP A 82 -5.62 -8.44 12.17
CA ASP A 82 -7.07 -8.41 12.47
C ASP A 82 -7.39 -7.89 13.88
N THR A 83 -6.43 -7.94 14.81
CA THR A 83 -6.61 -7.49 16.20
C THR A 83 -6.12 -6.05 16.42
N ARG A 84 -5.31 -5.51 15.50
CA ARG A 84 -4.74 -4.16 15.57
C ARG A 84 -4.98 -3.44 14.23
N PRO A 85 -6.12 -2.76 14.06
CA PRO A 85 -6.47 -2.09 12.81
C PRO A 85 -5.36 -1.13 12.32
N GLY A 86 -5.05 -1.18 11.03
CA GLY A 86 -4.00 -0.38 10.42
C GLY A 86 -2.58 -0.84 10.73
N HIS A 87 -2.38 -1.91 11.51
CA HIS A 87 -1.06 -2.52 11.68
C HIS A 87 -0.88 -3.63 10.66
N LEU A 88 0.30 -3.69 10.02
CA LEU A 88 0.68 -4.81 9.18
C LEU A 88 2.13 -5.21 9.40
N THR A 89 2.40 -6.51 9.27
CA THR A 89 3.76 -7.05 9.20
C THR A 89 4.15 -7.30 7.74
N TRP A 90 5.45 -7.25 7.45
CA TRP A 90 5.96 -7.48 6.10
C TRP A 90 7.36 -8.10 6.11
N GLY A 91 7.71 -8.71 4.97
CA GLY A 91 8.98 -9.39 4.79
C GLY A 91 9.06 -10.69 5.61
N HIS A 92 10.28 -11.11 5.94
CA HIS A 92 10.54 -12.34 6.68
C HIS A 92 11.05 -12.11 8.11
N ASP A 93 11.42 -10.86 8.44
CA ASP A 93 12.14 -10.52 9.67
C ASP A 93 11.22 -9.94 10.76
N GLY A 94 9.90 -10.07 10.60
CA GLY A 94 8.92 -9.53 11.55
C GLY A 94 8.84 -7.99 11.53
N ALA A 95 9.33 -7.35 10.46
CA ALA A 95 9.16 -5.91 10.28
C ALA A 95 7.67 -5.56 10.24
N SER A 96 7.32 -4.38 10.75
CA SER A 96 5.94 -3.92 10.79
C SER A 96 5.86 -2.42 10.59
N LEU A 97 4.68 -1.96 10.19
CA LEU A 97 4.34 -0.56 10.05
C LEU A 97 2.88 -0.33 10.42
N SER A 98 2.54 0.92 10.72
CA SER A 98 1.18 1.40 10.80
C SER A 98 0.79 2.12 9.50
N ILE A 99 -0.40 1.87 9.00
CA ILE A 99 -0.95 2.47 7.79
C ILE A 99 -2.36 3.00 8.05
N GLN A 100 -2.54 4.27 7.72
CA GLN A 100 -3.80 4.98 7.85
C GLN A 100 -4.23 5.44 6.46
N LYS A 101 -5.42 5.03 6.01
CA LYS A 101 -6.00 5.52 4.77
C LYS A 101 -6.54 6.92 4.99
N ILE A 102 -6.11 7.86 4.16
CA ILE A 102 -6.65 9.22 4.15
C ILE A 102 -8.05 9.15 3.54
N ILE A 103 -9.02 9.68 4.28
CA ILE A 103 -10.39 9.85 3.83
C ILE A 103 -10.66 11.34 3.75
N ASP A 104 -11.08 11.80 2.58
CA ASP A 104 -11.53 13.18 2.37
C ASP A 104 -12.94 13.37 2.95
#